data_AF-A0A828UEE6-F1
#
_entry.id   AF-A0A828UEE6-F1
#
_cell.length_a   1.000
_cell.length_b   1.000
_cell.length_c   1.000
_cell.angle_alpha   90.00
_cell.angle_beta   90.00
_cell.angle_gamma   90.00
#
_symmetry.space_group_name_H-M   'P 1'
#
loop_
_entity.id
_entity.type
_entity.pdbx_description
1 polymer ?
#
loop_
_entity_poly.entity_id
_entity_poly.type
_entity_poly.pdbx_seq_one_letter_code
_entity_poly.pdbx_strand_id
1 'polypeptide(L)'
;MRNWLKQAVKRAEADGVHFSIPVTPHTFRHSYIMHMLYHRQPRKVIQALAGHKDPRSMEVYTRVFALDMAATLAVPFTGDGHDAAQILRTLPPLT
;
A
#
# COMPACT_ATOMS: atom_id res chain seq x y z
N MET A 1 -7.92 -12.94 -17.56
CA MET A 1 -7.60 -11.96 -16.51
C MET A 1 -7.06 -10.71 -17.20
N ARG A 2 -7.60 -9.50 -16.94
CA ARG A 2 -7.23 -8.29 -17.69
C ARG A 2 -5.81 -7.82 -17.30
N ASN A 3 -4.88 -7.80 -18.25
CA ASN A 3 -3.47 -7.39 -18.09
C ASN A 3 -3.27 -5.87 -17.90
N TRP A 4 -4.32 -5.11 -17.63
CA TRP A 4 -4.29 -3.65 -17.54
C TRP A 4 -3.28 -3.15 -16.48
N LEU A 5 -3.14 -3.87 -15.36
CA LEU A 5 -2.22 -3.46 -14.30
C LEU A 5 -0.77 -3.59 -14.75
N LYS A 6 -0.42 -4.66 -15.47
CA LYS A 6 0.91 -4.82 -16.08
C LYS A 6 1.18 -3.72 -17.09
N GLN A 7 0.18 -3.36 -17.90
CA GLN A 7 0.29 -2.27 -18.86
C GLN A 7 0.47 -0.91 -18.18
N ALA A 8 -0.25 -0.66 -17.09
CA ALA A 8 -0.13 0.57 -16.30
C ALA A 8 1.25 0.69 -15.64
N VAL A 9 1.77 -0.40 -15.06
CA VAL A 9 3.14 -0.44 -14.49
C VAL A 9 4.19 -0.20 -15.58
N LYS A 10 4.05 -0.84 -16.75
CA LYS A 10 4.96 -0.61 -17.89
C LYS A 10 4.93 0.84 -18.38
N ARG A 11 3.76 1.48 -18.39
CA ARG A 11 3.65 2.90 -18.73
C ARG A 11 4.33 3.78 -17.70
N ALA A 12 4.11 3.53 -16.41
CA ALA A 12 4.77 4.26 -15.34
C ALA A 12 6.30 4.16 -15.43
N GLU A 13 6.83 2.97 -15.72
CA GLU A 13 8.25 2.75 -15.95
C GLU A 13 8.79 3.58 -17.13
N ALA A 14 8.05 3.64 -18.24
CA ALA A 14 8.40 4.51 -19.38
C ALA A 14 8.39 6.00 -19.02
N ASP A 15 7.61 6.41 -18.03
CA ASP A 15 7.55 7.78 -17.47
C ASP A 15 8.61 8.02 -16.36
N GLY A 16 9.54 7.07 -16.17
CA GLY A 16 10.61 7.10 -15.17
C GLY A 16 10.16 6.81 -13.74
N VAL A 17 8.93 6.35 -13.55
CA VAL A 17 8.37 6.04 -12.23
C VAL A 17 8.68 4.59 -11.88
N HIS A 18 9.46 4.39 -10.82
CA HIS A 18 9.84 3.07 -10.34
C HIS A 18 9.21 2.80 -8.97
N PHE A 19 8.65 1.60 -8.78
CA PHE A 19 8.10 1.17 -7.51
C PHE A 19 9.13 0.34 -6.76
N SER A 20 9.16 0.43 -5.42
CA SER A 20 10.07 -0.36 -4.57
C SER A 20 9.65 -1.82 -4.40
N ILE A 21 8.42 -2.16 -4.82
CA ILE A 21 7.86 -3.51 -4.74
C ILE A 21 7.04 -3.82 -6.01
N PRO A 22 6.91 -5.10 -6.39
CA PRO A 22 5.99 -5.48 -7.45
C PRO A 22 4.55 -5.06 -7.15
N VAL A 23 3.92 -4.38 -8.10
CA VAL A 23 2.52 -3.95 -7.98
C VAL A 23 1.59 -5.08 -8.42
N THR A 24 0.84 -5.62 -7.47
CA THR A 24 -0.13 -6.70 -7.68
C THR A 24 -1.49 -6.31 -7.10
N PRO A 25 -2.59 -7.02 -7.44
CA PRO A 25 -3.86 -6.83 -6.75
C PRO A 25 -3.76 -7.00 -5.23
N HIS A 26 -2.83 -7.83 -4.75
CA HIS A 26 -2.62 -8.03 -3.31
C HIS A 26 -1.95 -6.81 -2.66
N THR A 27 -1.07 -6.10 -3.39
CA THR A 27 -0.46 -4.84 -2.94
C THR A 27 -1.52 -3.78 -2.61
N PHE A 28 -2.55 -3.67 -3.45
CA PHE A 28 -3.69 -2.78 -3.19
C PHE A 28 -4.49 -3.20 -1.96
N ARG A 29 -4.70 -4.51 -1.75
CA ARG A 29 -5.36 -5.03 -0.55
C ARG A 29 -4.59 -4.69 0.72
N HIS A 30 -3.26 -4.82 0.71
CA HIS A 30 -2.44 -4.40 1.85
C HIS A 30 -2.59 -2.90 2.14
N SER A 31 -2.52 -2.09 1.09
CA SER A 31 -2.66 -0.63 1.19
C SER A 31 -4.03 -0.24 1.77
N TYR A 32 -5.10 -0.90 1.32
CA TYR A 32 -6.46 -0.71 1.85
C TYR A 32 -6.54 -1.03 3.36
N ILE A 33 -6.01 -2.18 3.79
CA ILE A 33 -6.06 -2.59 5.20
C ILE A 33 -5.28 -1.60 6.08
N MET A 34 -4.06 -1.23 5.67
CA MET A 34 -3.25 -0.25 6.39
C MET A 34 -3.96 1.11 6.48
N HIS A 35 -4.49 1.61 5.37
CA HIS A 35 -5.22 2.87 5.33
C HIS A 35 -6.38 2.90 6.34
N MET A 36 -7.17 1.83 6.39
CA MET A 36 -8.29 1.73 7.35
C MET A 36 -7.82 1.68 8.80
N LEU A 37 -6.69 1.00 9.10
CA LEU A 37 -6.11 0.98 10.45
C LEU A 37 -5.62 2.37 10.88
N TYR A 38 -4.99 3.11 9.97
CA TYR A 38 -4.56 4.49 10.20
C TYR A 38 -5.73 5.44 10.47
N HIS A 39 -6.86 5.24 9.78
CA HIS A 39 -8.12 5.92 10.06
C HIS A 39 -8.90 5.34 11.25
N ARG A 40 -8.25 4.54 12.10
CA ARG A 40 -8.78 3.99 13.37
C ARG A 40 -10.06 3.19 13.21
N GLN A 41 -10.26 2.57 12.04
CA GLN A 41 -11.41 1.71 11.83
C GLN A 41 -11.28 0.44 12.69
N PRO A 42 -12.38 -0.09 13.24
CA PRO A 42 -12.30 -1.25 14.12
C PRO A 42 -11.70 -2.46 13.39
N ARG A 43 -10.71 -3.12 14.00
CA ARG A 43 -9.99 -4.26 13.39
C ARG A 43 -10.92 -5.35 12.86
N LYS A 44 -11.99 -5.68 13.60
CA LYS A 44 -12.98 -6.70 13.18
C LYS A 44 -13.74 -6.31 11.91
N VAL A 45 -14.02 -5.02 11.72
CA VAL A 45 -14.68 -4.49 10.52
C VAL A 45 -13.73 -4.61 9.32
N ILE A 46 -12.48 -4.17 9.49
CA ILE A 46 -11.45 -4.26 8.44
C ILE A 46 -11.22 -5.72 8.03
N GLN A 47 -11.14 -6.63 9.02
CA GLN A 47 -10.98 -8.06 8.78
C GLN A 47 -12.13 -8.63 7.93
N ALA A 48 -13.38 -8.26 8.25
CA ALA A 48 -14.55 -8.68 7.50
C ALA A 48 -14.54 -8.13 6.07
N LEU A 49 -14.22 -6.84 5.88
CA LEU A 49 -14.14 -6.20 4.56
C LEU A 49 -13.00 -6.75 3.70
N ALA A 50 -11.87 -7.09 4.33
CA ALA A 50 -10.79 -7.79 3.65
C ALA A 50 -11.18 -9.22 3.27
N GLY A 51 -12.15 -9.85 3.94
CA GLY A 51 -12.50 -11.25 3.74
C GLY A 51 -11.48 -12.20 4.38
N HIS A 52 -10.91 -11.81 5.52
CA HIS A 52 -9.97 -12.63 6.28
C HIS A 52 -10.70 -13.55 7.25
N LYS A 53 -10.67 -14.86 6.97
CA LYS A 53 -11.29 -15.88 7.83
C LYS A 53 -10.56 -16.04 9.17
N ASP A 54 -9.24 -16.05 9.14
CA ASP A 54 -8.39 -16.22 10.33
C ASP A 54 -7.93 -14.85 10.87
N PRO A 55 -8.22 -14.51 12.13
CA PRO A 55 -7.72 -13.28 12.76
C PRO A 55 -6.20 -13.11 12.70
N ARG A 56 -5.43 -14.21 12.68
CA ARG A 56 -3.97 -14.18 12.58
C ARG A 56 -3.47 -13.51 11.31
N SER A 57 -4.26 -13.55 10.24
CA SER A 57 -3.93 -12.86 8.98
C SER A 57 -3.93 -11.33 9.09
N MET A 58 -4.45 -10.78 10.19
CA MET A 58 -4.39 -9.34 10.49
C MET A 58 -3.15 -8.93 11.31
N GLU A 59 -2.41 -9.88 11.90
CA GLU A 59 -1.34 -9.58 12.86
C GLU A 59 -0.23 -8.73 12.24
N VAL A 60 0.16 -9.04 11.00
CA VAL A 60 1.21 -8.29 10.28
C VAL A 60 0.89 -6.80 10.20
N TYR A 61 -0.35 -6.43 9.89
CA TYR A 61 -0.74 -5.03 9.79
C TYR A 61 -0.77 -4.33 11.15
N THR A 62 -1.22 -5.03 12.19
CA THR A 62 -1.23 -4.46 13.55
C THR A 62 0.17 -4.24 14.11
N ARG A 63 1.14 -5.10 13.75
CA ARG A 63 2.54 -4.92 14.15
C ARG A 63 3.17 -3.72 13.45
N VAL A 64 2.97 -3.58 12.13
CA VAL A 64 3.43 -2.41 11.36
C VAL A 64 2.81 -1.13 11.92
N PHE A 65 1.50 -1.12 12.13
CA PHE A 65 0.80 0.03 12.69
C PHE A 65 1.31 0.44 14.07
N ALA A 66 1.59 -0.53 14.95
CA ALA A 66 2.15 -0.25 16.26
C ALA A 66 3.55 0.36 16.18
N LEU A 67 4.39 -0.10 15.25
CA LEU A 67 5.73 0.45 15.01
C LEU A 67 5.64 1.91 14.55
N ASP A 68 4.80 2.20 13.56
CA ASP A 68 4.64 3.55 13.03
C ASP A 68 4.12 4.53 14.09
N MET A 69 3.16 4.08 14.92
CA MET A 69 2.65 4.84 16.07
C MET A 69 3.72 5.11 17.13
N ALA A 70 4.56 4.13 17.44
CA ALA A 70 5.64 4.29 18.41
C ALA A 70 6.73 5.23 17.90
N ALA A 71 7.01 5.19 16.59
CA ALA A 71 7.96 6.09 15.94
C ALA A 71 7.40 7.50 15.70
N THR A 72 6.13 7.75 16.05
CA THR A 72 5.41 9.02 15.77
C THR A 72 5.48 9.39 14.28
N LEU A 73 5.55 8.38 13.41
CA LEU A 73 5.54 8.58 11.97
C LEU A 73 4.12 8.89 11.53
N ALA A 74 3.83 10.16 11.29
CA ALA A 74 2.60 10.57 10.65
C ALA A 74 2.74 10.33 9.15
N VAL A 75 2.56 9.08 8.69
CA VAL A 75 2.51 8.78 7.25
C VAL A 75 1.21 9.36 6.70
N PRO A 76 1.26 10.42 5.87
CA PRO A 76 0.05 10.95 5.27
C PRO A 76 -0.45 9.96 4.22
N PHE A 77 -1.70 9.50 4.35
CA PHE A 77 -2.42 8.81 3.28
C PHE A 77 -3.11 9.79 2.33
N THR A 78 -2.69 11.05 2.38
CA THR A 78 -3.15 12.15 1.55
C THR A 78 -1.94 12.67 0.78
N GLY A 79 -2.01 12.62 -0.54
CA GLY A 79 -0.96 13.15 -1.41
C GLY A 79 -1.47 13.29 -2.82
N ASP A 80 -1.02 14.34 -3.51
CA ASP A 80 -1.31 14.49 -4.93
C ASP A 80 -0.54 13.45 -5.75
N GLY A 81 -1.15 12.98 -6.84
CA GLY A 81 -0.51 11.99 -7.71
C GLY A 81 0.77 12.50 -8.38
N HIS A 82 0.85 13.81 -8.63
CA HIS A 82 2.04 14.46 -9.16
C HIS A 82 3.21 14.38 -8.17
N ASP A 83 2.98 14.77 -6.92
CA ASP A 83 3.99 14.74 -5.85
C ASP A 83 4.48 13.31 -5.61
N ALA A 84 3.55 12.35 -5.56
CA ALA A 84 3.89 10.93 -5.46
C ALA A 84 4.78 10.47 -6.64
N ALA A 85 4.44 10.87 -7.87
CA ALA A 85 5.26 10.55 -9.03
C ALA A 85 6.64 11.19 -8.99
N GLN A 86 6.78 12.42 -8.48
CA GLN A 86 8.08 13.06 -8.30
C GLN A 86 8.98 12.29 -7.33
N ILE A 87 8.43 11.84 -6.19
CA ILE A 87 9.17 11.04 -5.22
C ILE A 87 9.57 9.69 -5.83
N LEU A 88 8.65 9.01 -6.51
CA LEU A 88 8.94 7.68 -7.08
C LEU A 88 9.97 7.71 -8.22
N ARG A 89 10.12 8.84 -8.92
CA ARG A 89 11.18 9.01 -9.92
C ARG A 89 12.59 9.07 -9.33
N THR A 90 12.73 9.31 -8.02
CA THR A 90 14.05 9.27 -7.37
C THR A 90 14.49 7.85 -7.03
N LEU A 91 13.60 6.86 -7.16
CA LEU A 91 13.92 5.47 -6.86
C LEU A 91 14.65 4.81 -8.04
N PRO A 92 15.63 3.92 -7.77
CA PRO A 92 16.22 3.12 -8.83
C PRO A 92 15.21 2.10 -9.37
N PRO A 93 15.38 1.63 -10.62
CA PRO A 93 14.60 0.52 -11.14
C PRO A 93 14.83 -0.75 -10.30
N LEU A 94 13.78 -1.56 -10.14
CA LEU A 94 13.88 -2.89 -9.53
C LEU A 94 14.76 -3.78 -10.42
N THR A 95 15.85 -4.31 -9.86
CA THR A 95 16.73 -5.29 -10.50
C THR A 95 16.07 -6.65 -10.66
#